data_AF-B8HIL7-F1
#
_entry.id   AF-B8HIL7-F1
#
_cell.length_a   1.000
_cell.length_b   1.000
_cell.length_c   1.000
_cell.angle_alpha   90.00
_cell.angle_beta   90.00
_cell.angle_gamma   90.00
#
_symmetry.space_group_name_H-M   'P 1'
#
loop_
_entity.id
_entity.type
_entity.pdbx_description
1 polymer ?
#
loop_
_entity_poly.entity_id
_entity_poly.type
_entity_poly.pdbx_seq_one_letter_code
_entity_poly.pdbx_strand_id
1 'polypeptide(L)'
;MGKASRRKKGAGNARSIKIQDASSVIDAFYSTSQMLGQQGKESAAHAIGKLEQWEQSPVMLRVDLDFALALADTNPDITVAEDWLDRMPYGAIGFSLPDPIVLTLHNRTFRFIGMVATGISVTADSTTHEPLQDAEGISCSWIVTVDGFPPPGAIPVLFLSRGEIVTGEKTLGDYIADATQRRDFDGDPAAAALITTLSLQLMLYLASAEPDVDWLPPASVARPHHMKDARIGHLGWRVGSAFRQISGSPSSSGISDGGWRMPPHIRRAHYRRVRVAMRDAAGKITGTRSGIEGVDWAYETRWIPPTPVNAENGVGPVVRDVTERAPV
;
A
#
# COMPACT_ATOMS: atom_id res chain seq x y z
N MET A 1 -6.94 -46.70 -24.70
CA MET A 1 -6.44 -46.43 -23.33
C MET A 1 -5.30 -45.41 -23.42
N GLY A 2 -5.57 -44.13 -23.20
CA GLY A 2 -4.54 -43.08 -23.15
C GLY A 2 -4.50 -42.46 -21.76
N LYS A 3 -3.42 -42.71 -21.01
CA LYS A 3 -3.18 -42.10 -19.69
C LYS A 3 -2.80 -40.64 -19.87
N ALA A 4 -3.67 -39.72 -19.48
CA ALA A 4 -3.33 -38.30 -19.32
C ALA A 4 -2.38 -38.13 -18.11
N SER A 5 -1.09 -37.93 -18.39
CA SER A 5 -0.10 -37.53 -17.39
C SER A 5 -0.28 -36.05 -17.06
N ARG A 6 -0.90 -35.77 -15.92
CA ARG A 6 -1.03 -34.41 -15.37
C ARG A 6 0.33 -33.96 -14.83
N ARG A 7 1.15 -33.32 -15.67
CA ARG A 7 2.44 -32.73 -15.29
C ARG A 7 2.23 -31.70 -14.16
N LYS A 8 2.85 -31.93 -13.01
CA LYS A 8 3.07 -30.94 -11.93
C LYS A 8 4.01 -29.82 -12.41
N LYS A 9 3.53 -28.92 -13.28
CA LYS A 9 4.15 -27.63 -13.57
C LYS A 9 3.32 -26.56 -12.86
N GLY A 10 3.78 -25.99 -11.75
CA GLY A 10 3.00 -24.93 -11.10
C GLY A 10 3.70 -24.20 -9.95
N ALA A 11 4.35 -24.92 -9.04
CA ALA A 11 4.89 -24.28 -7.84
C ALA A 11 6.29 -23.64 -8.03
N GLY A 12 7.18 -24.26 -8.82
CA GLY A 12 8.54 -23.74 -9.04
C GLY A 12 8.56 -22.45 -9.85
N ASN A 13 7.77 -22.40 -10.94
CA ASN A 13 7.73 -21.25 -11.86
C ASN A 13 7.08 -20.01 -11.22
N ALA A 14 6.01 -20.21 -10.44
CA ALA A 14 5.37 -19.11 -9.72
C ALA A 14 6.25 -18.55 -8.59
N ARG A 15 7.21 -19.31 -8.06
CA ARG A 15 8.15 -18.85 -7.03
C ARG A 15 9.32 -18.07 -7.61
N SER A 16 9.88 -18.49 -8.74
CA SER A 16 10.93 -17.74 -9.43
C SER A 16 10.45 -16.37 -9.93
N ILE A 17 9.21 -16.29 -10.44
CA ILE A 17 8.58 -15.02 -10.86
C ILE A 17 8.52 -14.02 -9.70
N LYS A 18 8.20 -14.47 -8.47
CA LYS A 18 8.09 -13.59 -7.29
C LYS A 18 9.41 -12.94 -6.89
N ILE A 19 10.52 -13.68 -6.99
CA ILE A 19 11.86 -13.15 -6.70
C ILE A 19 12.30 -12.21 -7.81
N GLN A 20 11.89 -12.48 -9.06
CA GLN A 20 12.18 -11.63 -10.20
C GLN A 20 11.48 -10.26 -10.10
N ASP A 21 10.22 -10.23 -9.67
CA ASP A 21 9.48 -8.97 -9.43
C ASP A 21 10.21 -8.10 -8.38
N ALA A 22 10.60 -8.73 -7.26
CA ALA A 22 11.33 -8.08 -6.16
C ALA A 22 12.72 -7.59 -6.59
N SER A 23 13.49 -8.43 -7.29
CA SER A 23 14.82 -8.08 -7.80
C SER A 23 14.74 -6.90 -8.76
N SER A 24 13.74 -6.88 -9.65
CA SER A 24 13.61 -5.87 -10.70
C SER A 24 13.45 -4.46 -10.12
N VAL A 25 12.79 -4.30 -8.98
CA VAL A 25 12.68 -3.00 -8.27
C VAL A 25 14.05 -2.56 -7.76
N ILE A 26 14.77 -3.45 -7.05
CA ILE A 26 16.08 -3.11 -6.46
C ILE A 26 17.14 -2.90 -7.55
N ASP A 27 17.13 -3.72 -8.60
CA ASP A 27 18.02 -3.57 -9.77
C ASP A 27 17.80 -2.22 -10.46
N ALA A 28 16.53 -1.80 -10.61
CA ALA A 28 16.21 -0.49 -11.15
C ALA A 28 16.70 0.64 -10.23
N PHE A 29 16.58 0.49 -8.91
CA PHE A 29 17.15 1.45 -7.96
C PHE A 29 18.67 1.58 -8.06
N TYR A 30 19.42 0.47 -8.13
CA TYR A 30 20.87 0.53 -8.34
C TYR A 30 21.21 1.20 -9.67
N SER A 31 20.49 0.86 -10.75
CA SER A 31 20.70 1.46 -12.07
C SER A 31 20.44 2.97 -12.06
N THR A 32 19.33 3.41 -11.45
CA THR A 32 19.03 4.85 -11.31
C THR A 32 20.07 5.55 -10.46
N SER A 33 20.51 4.94 -9.35
CA SER A 33 21.53 5.52 -8.46
C SER A 33 22.87 5.71 -9.17
N GLN A 34 23.30 4.71 -9.95
CA GLN A 34 24.53 4.79 -10.76
C GLN A 34 24.44 5.89 -11.82
N MET A 35 23.31 6.00 -12.52
CA MET A 35 23.08 7.04 -13.52
C MET A 35 23.12 8.45 -12.88
N LEU A 36 22.44 8.64 -11.75
CA LEU A 36 22.44 9.92 -11.03
C LEU A 36 23.85 10.28 -10.52
N GLY A 37 24.62 9.28 -10.06
CA GLY A 37 25.99 9.46 -9.60
C GLY A 37 26.93 9.89 -10.72
N GLN A 38 26.79 9.32 -11.92
CA GLN A 38 27.53 9.77 -13.11
C GLN A 38 27.20 11.20 -13.52
N GLN A 39 25.99 11.67 -13.20
CA GLN A 39 25.54 13.04 -13.45
C GLN A 39 25.92 14.02 -12.32
N GLY A 40 26.61 13.55 -11.27
CA GLY A 40 27.03 14.39 -10.13
C GLY A 40 25.87 14.95 -9.32
N LYS A 41 24.69 14.33 -9.36
CA LYS A 41 23.49 14.83 -8.70
C LYS A 41 23.45 14.41 -7.24
N GLU A 42 23.12 15.34 -6.35
CA GLU A 42 22.86 15.07 -4.91
C GLU A 42 21.77 13.98 -4.71
N SER A 43 20.84 13.87 -5.67
CA SER A 43 19.84 12.80 -5.73
C SER A 43 20.45 11.39 -5.75
N ALA A 44 21.71 11.22 -6.15
CA ALA A 44 22.41 9.94 -6.10
C ALA A 44 22.72 9.51 -4.67
N ALA A 45 23.19 10.44 -3.82
CA ALA A 45 23.50 10.16 -2.42
C ALA A 45 22.24 9.75 -1.64
N HIS A 46 21.12 10.42 -1.89
CA HIS A 46 19.83 10.07 -1.29
C HIS A 46 19.29 8.71 -1.79
N ALA A 47 19.50 8.37 -3.07
CA ALA A 47 19.14 7.04 -3.57
C ALA A 47 20.01 5.92 -2.97
N ILE A 48 21.31 6.18 -2.78
CA ILE A 48 22.26 5.26 -2.13
C ILE A 48 21.91 5.07 -0.65
N GLY A 49 21.75 6.16 0.12
CA GLY A 49 21.43 6.08 1.54
C GLY A 49 20.11 5.33 1.81
N LYS A 50 19.15 5.47 0.90
CA LYS A 50 17.90 4.68 0.92
C LYS A 50 18.13 3.18 0.71
N LEU A 51 19.00 2.82 -0.24
CA LEU A 51 19.35 1.42 -0.49
C LEU A 51 20.12 0.82 0.69
N GLU A 52 21.09 1.54 1.24
CA GLU A 52 21.85 1.13 2.43
C GLU A 52 20.90 0.89 3.62
N GLN A 53 19.94 1.78 3.84
CA GLN A 53 18.94 1.62 4.89
C GLN A 53 18.00 0.44 4.62
N TRP A 54 17.64 0.19 3.36
CA TRP A 54 16.87 -1.00 2.98
C TRP A 54 17.66 -2.29 3.19
N GLU A 55 18.96 -2.32 2.88
CA GLU A 55 19.82 -3.49 3.08
C GLU A 55 19.94 -3.92 4.56
N GLN A 56 19.80 -2.96 5.50
CA GLN A 56 19.75 -3.24 6.94
C GLN A 56 18.43 -3.91 7.38
N SER A 57 17.35 -3.72 6.61
CA SER A 57 16.03 -4.31 6.84
C SER A 57 15.45 -4.79 5.51
N PRO A 58 16.02 -5.84 4.88
CA PRO A 58 15.77 -6.16 3.48
C PRO A 58 14.41 -6.85 3.32
N VAL A 59 13.34 -6.08 3.38
CA VAL A 59 11.96 -6.56 3.30
C VAL A 59 11.37 -6.09 1.98
N MET A 60 10.77 -7.01 1.23
CA MET A 60 10.08 -6.71 -0.02
C MET A 60 8.67 -7.31 0.00
N LEU A 61 7.66 -6.47 -0.15
CA LEU A 61 6.27 -6.88 -0.19
C LEU A 61 5.72 -6.77 -1.61
N ARG A 62 5.32 -7.91 -2.15
CA ARG A 62 4.65 -8.01 -3.44
C ARG A 62 3.18 -7.63 -3.25
N VAL A 63 2.79 -6.49 -3.78
CA VAL A 63 1.44 -5.93 -3.58
C VAL A 63 0.49 -6.46 -4.64
N ASP A 64 -0.69 -6.91 -4.23
CA ASP A 64 -1.77 -7.25 -5.15
C ASP A 64 -2.35 -5.96 -5.78
N LEU A 65 -2.52 -5.95 -7.10
CA LEU A 65 -2.93 -4.74 -7.84
C LEU A 65 -4.33 -4.28 -7.45
N ASP A 66 -5.30 -5.19 -7.34
CA ASP A 66 -6.68 -4.84 -6.97
C ASP A 66 -6.73 -4.24 -5.56
N PHE A 67 -5.89 -4.76 -4.66
CA PHE A 67 -5.71 -4.20 -3.33
C PHE A 67 -5.06 -2.80 -3.36
N ALA A 68 -4.00 -2.60 -4.15
CA ALA A 68 -3.34 -1.30 -4.29
C ALA A 68 -4.31 -0.22 -4.82
N LEU A 69 -5.14 -0.58 -5.81
CA LEU A 69 -6.15 0.32 -6.37
C LEU A 69 -7.25 0.64 -5.35
N ALA A 70 -7.68 -0.34 -4.55
CA ALA A 70 -8.65 -0.13 -3.48
C ALA A 70 -8.12 0.80 -2.36
N LEU A 71 -6.83 0.69 -2.03
CA LEU A 71 -6.16 1.63 -1.12
C LEU A 71 -6.16 3.05 -1.68
N ALA A 72 -5.84 3.20 -2.97
CA ALA A 72 -5.80 4.50 -3.63
C ALA A 72 -7.18 5.20 -3.68
N ASP A 73 -8.28 4.45 -3.74
CA ASP A 73 -9.66 4.98 -3.76
C ASP A 73 -10.26 5.19 -2.35
N THR A 74 -9.49 4.98 -1.29
CA THR A 74 -10.01 5.17 0.08
C THR A 74 -10.10 6.63 0.48
N ASN A 75 -11.18 6.96 1.20
CA ASN A 75 -11.39 8.29 1.78
C ASN A 75 -10.18 8.70 2.66
N PRO A 76 -9.48 9.80 2.32
CA PRO A 76 -8.34 10.28 3.08
C PRO A 76 -8.74 11.10 4.33
N ASP A 77 -10.01 11.39 4.58
CA ASP A 77 -10.50 12.19 5.71
C ASP A 77 -10.51 11.42 7.05
N ILE A 78 -9.51 10.56 7.27
CA ILE A 78 -9.34 9.80 8.50
C ILE A 78 -8.21 10.41 9.32
N THR A 79 -8.47 10.74 10.58
CA THR A 79 -7.43 11.14 11.53
C THR A 79 -6.46 9.97 11.74
N VAL A 80 -5.18 10.22 11.53
CA VAL A 80 -4.11 9.25 11.75
C VAL A 80 -3.58 9.45 13.17
N ALA A 81 -3.35 8.36 13.90
CA ALA A 81 -2.77 8.44 15.24
C ALA A 81 -1.33 8.95 15.15
N GLU A 82 -0.90 9.84 16.05
CA GLU A 82 0.44 10.47 15.98
C GLU A 82 1.59 9.45 16.03
N ASP A 83 1.38 8.34 16.72
CA ASP A 83 2.33 7.23 16.88
C ASP A 83 2.25 6.18 15.76
N TRP A 84 1.50 6.42 14.67
CA TRP A 84 1.31 5.41 13.62
C TRP A 84 2.63 4.93 13.01
N LEU A 85 3.64 5.80 12.94
CA LEU A 85 4.95 5.47 12.43
C LEU A 85 5.75 4.57 13.39
N ASP A 86 5.56 4.68 14.71
CA ASP A 86 6.17 3.79 15.72
C ASP A 86 5.69 2.35 15.56
N ARG A 87 4.47 2.19 15.01
CA ARG A 87 3.84 0.89 14.77
C ARG A 87 4.38 0.21 13.52
N MET A 88 5.30 0.84 12.78
CA MET A 88 5.88 0.23 11.60
C MET A 88 6.68 -1.02 11.97
N PRO A 89 6.42 -2.17 11.32
CA PRO A 89 7.08 -3.42 11.67
C PRO A 89 8.52 -3.55 11.13
N TYR A 90 8.98 -2.62 10.28
CA TYR A 90 10.29 -2.67 9.62
C TYR A 90 10.95 -1.30 9.63
N GLY A 91 12.27 -1.25 9.74
CA GLY A 91 13.05 -0.01 9.68
C GLY A 91 13.17 0.55 8.25
N ALA A 92 13.03 -0.30 7.24
CA ALA A 92 12.90 0.06 5.84
C ALA A 92 12.14 -1.03 5.10
N ILE A 93 11.49 -0.68 3.99
CA ILE A 93 10.68 -1.62 3.24
C ILE A 93 10.61 -1.30 1.75
N GLY A 94 10.61 -2.34 0.94
CA GLY A 94 10.31 -2.29 -0.49
C GLY A 94 8.92 -2.83 -0.78
N PHE A 95 8.31 -2.30 -1.84
CA PHE A 95 7.09 -2.82 -2.44
C PHE A 95 7.32 -3.09 -3.91
N SER A 96 6.89 -4.25 -4.39
CA SER A 96 6.88 -4.58 -5.81
C SER A 96 5.46 -4.73 -6.33
N LEU A 97 5.23 -4.25 -7.55
CA LEU A 97 3.99 -4.38 -8.29
C LEU A 97 4.22 -5.33 -9.47
N PRO A 98 3.80 -6.60 -9.37
CA PRO A 98 3.95 -7.57 -10.45
C PRO A 98 3.24 -7.13 -11.71
N ASP A 99 2.06 -6.55 -11.52
CA ASP A 99 1.29 -5.86 -12.54
C ASP A 99 1.46 -4.36 -12.26
N PRO A 100 2.15 -3.61 -13.14
CA PRO A 100 2.44 -2.22 -12.87
C PRO A 100 1.16 -1.39 -12.87
N ILE A 101 1.13 -0.35 -12.05
CA ILE A 101 0.08 0.67 -12.15
C ILE A 101 0.39 1.50 -13.40
N VAL A 102 -0.55 1.51 -14.34
CA VAL A 102 -0.41 2.19 -15.62
C VAL A 102 -1.25 3.45 -15.61
N LEU A 103 -0.63 4.58 -15.90
CA LEU A 103 -1.29 5.88 -15.99
C LEU A 103 -0.91 6.53 -17.32
N THR A 104 -1.90 6.79 -18.17
CA THR A 104 -1.69 7.45 -19.46
C THR A 104 -2.12 8.91 -19.36
N LEU A 105 -1.15 9.82 -19.52
CA LEU A 105 -1.34 11.26 -19.40
C LEU A 105 -0.61 11.95 -20.54
N HIS A 106 -1.28 12.90 -21.20
CA HIS A 106 -0.66 13.75 -22.23
C HIS A 106 0.16 12.94 -23.28
N ASN A 107 -0.39 11.82 -23.77
CA ASN A 107 0.24 10.88 -24.72
C ASN A 107 1.49 10.15 -24.21
N ARG A 108 1.74 10.16 -22.90
CA ARG A 108 2.78 9.35 -22.26
C ARG A 108 2.15 8.32 -21.35
N THR A 109 2.72 7.12 -21.34
CA THR A 109 2.32 6.07 -20.40
C THR A 109 3.37 5.96 -19.33
N PHE A 110 2.97 6.18 -18.09
CA PHE A 110 3.76 5.92 -16.90
C PHE A 110 3.41 4.54 -16.38
N ARG A 111 4.43 3.71 -16.12
CA ARG A 111 4.25 2.39 -15.48
C ARG A 111 5.06 2.36 -14.20
N PHE A 112 4.36 2.34 -13.07
CA PHE A 112 4.94 2.25 -11.74
C PHE A 112 5.11 0.78 -11.38
N ILE A 113 6.34 0.35 -11.13
CA ILE A 113 6.68 -1.07 -10.91
C ILE A 113 6.95 -1.41 -9.43
N GLY A 114 7.13 -0.40 -8.58
CA GLY A 114 7.38 -0.58 -7.17
C GLY A 114 7.96 0.66 -6.50
N MET A 115 8.19 0.57 -5.19
CA MET A 115 8.83 1.64 -4.42
C MET A 115 9.72 1.08 -3.31
N VAL A 116 10.64 1.90 -2.82
CA VAL A 116 11.34 1.69 -1.55
C VAL A 116 11.06 2.86 -0.62
N ALA A 117 10.76 2.56 0.64
CA ALA A 117 10.45 3.50 1.70
C ALA A 117 11.39 3.34 2.88
N THR A 118 11.90 4.46 3.38
CA THR A 118 12.83 4.55 4.51
C THR A 118 12.43 5.70 5.42
N GLY A 119 12.80 5.61 6.69
CA GLY A 119 12.77 6.74 7.60
C GLY A 119 13.75 7.82 7.19
N ILE A 120 13.43 9.06 7.53
CA ILE A 120 14.31 10.21 7.40
C ILE A 120 14.26 11.11 8.63
N SER A 121 15.39 11.69 8.98
CA SER A 121 15.48 12.91 9.79
C SER A 121 15.97 14.05 8.90
N VAL A 122 15.34 15.21 9.05
CA VAL A 122 15.61 16.40 8.24
C VAL A 122 16.12 17.50 9.15
N THR A 123 17.40 17.83 8.99
CA THR A 123 18.01 19.02 9.58
C THR A 123 18.04 20.16 8.56
N ALA A 124 18.37 21.38 8.99
CA ALA A 124 18.46 22.54 8.09
C ALA A 124 19.41 22.32 6.90
N ASP A 125 20.46 21.52 7.09
CA ASP A 125 21.56 21.37 6.12
C ASP A 125 21.63 19.96 5.48
N SER A 126 20.87 18.99 5.99
CA SER A 126 20.96 17.60 5.48
C SER A 126 19.71 16.76 5.77
N THR A 127 19.46 15.79 4.88
CA THR A 127 18.52 14.69 5.12
C THR A 127 19.33 13.41 5.34
N THR A 128 19.07 12.73 6.44
CA THR A 128 19.70 11.44 6.77
C THR A 128 18.66 10.33 6.76
N HIS A 129 19.09 9.11 6.45
CA HIS A 129 18.23 7.93 6.47
C HIS A 129 18.40 7.17 7.78
N GLU A 130 17.28 6.75 8.35
CA GLU A 130 17.23 6.02 9.61
C GLU A 130 16.06 5.03 9.62
N PRO A 131 15.93 4.17 10.65
CA PRO A 131 14.78 3.28 10.78
C PRO A 131 13.46 4.06 10.81
N LEU A 132 12.45 3.56 10.09
CA LEU A 132 11.13 4.17 10.02
C LEU A 132 10.55 4.53 11.40
N GLN A 133 10.75 3.70 12.43
CA GLN A 133 10.20 3.96 13.76
C GLN A 133 10.84 5.17 14.45
N ASP A 134 12.12 5.42 14.18
CA ASP A 134 12.89 6.50 14.81
C ASP A 134 12.76 7.82 14.05
N ALA A 135 12.16 7.77 12.85
CA ALA A 135 12.21 8.86 11.90
C ALA A 135 11.25 10.02 12.17
N GLU A 136 11.67 11.21 11.73
CA GLU A 136 10.83 12.42 11.68
C GLU A 136 9.88 12.42 10.47
N GLY A 137 10.21 11.64 9.45
CA GLY A 137 9.43 11.50 8.24
C GLY A 137 9.75 10.24 7.47
N ILE A 138 9.18 10.14 6.27
CA ILE A 138 9.36 9.01 5.38
C ILE A 138 9.74 9.54 3.99
N SER A 139 10.71 8.87 3.40
CA SER A 139 11.12 9.05 2.02
C SER A 139 10.78 7.82 1.21
N CYS A 140 9.78 7.91 0.33
CA CYS A 140 9.47 6.88 -0.66
C CYS A 140 10.11 7.24 -2.00
N SER A 141 10.57 6.26 -2.75
CA SER A 141 11.01 6.45 -4.13
C SER A 141 10.32 5.42 -5.01
N TRP A 142 9.56 5.89 -5.98
CA TRP A 142 8.83 5.04 -6.92
C TRP A 142 9.66 4.80 -8.17
N ILE A 143 9.82 3.54 -8.56
CA ILE A 143 10.41 3.22 -9.85
C ILE A 143 9.32 3.30 -10.91
N VAL A 144 9.59 4.12 -11.92
CA VAL A 144 8.70 4.37 -13.05
C VAL A 144 9.42 4.08 -14.36
N THR A 145 8.69 3.53 -15.31
CA THR A 145 9.10 3.53 -16.72
C THR A 145 8.13 4.40 -17.50
N VAL A 146 8.65 5.18 -18.43
CA VAL A 146 7.85 6.04 -19.30
C VAL A 146 8.02 5.57 -20.73
N ASP A 147 6.92 5.39 -21.44
CA ASP A 147 6.95 5.00 -22.86
C ASP A 147 7.84 5.96 -23.66
N GLY A 148 8.80 5.39 -24.39
CA GLY A 148 9.76 6.14 -25.20
C GLY A 148 10.97 6.71 -24.45
N PHE A 149 11.08 6.50 -23.13
CA PHE A 149 12.17 7.02 -22.31
C PHE A 149 12.80 5.94 -21.39
N PRO A 150 13.65 5.06 -21.93
CA PRO A 150 14.58 4.27 -21.11
C PRO A 150 15.77 5.13 -20.66
N PRO A 151 16.37 4.89 -19.47
CA PRO A 151 16.09 3.83 -18.49
C PRO A 151 14.97 4.17 -17.47
N PRO A 152 14.54 3.22 -16.61
CA PRO A 152 13.62 3.51 -15.52
C PRO A 152 14.11 4.66 -14.63
N GLY A 153 13.21 5.58 -14.30
CA GLY A 153 13.46 6.67 -13.36
C GLY A 153 12.99 6.33 -11.96
N ALA A 154 13.54 7.02 -10.97
CA ALA A 154 13.03 7.02 -9.60
C ALA A 154 12.37 8.36 -9.29
N ILE A 155 11.11 8.34 -8.86
CA ILE A 155 10.35 9.52 -8.45
C ILE A 155 10.30 9.57 -6.92
N PRO A 156 10.90 10.58 -6.27
CA PRO A 156 10.81 10.71 -4.83
C PRO A 156 9.43 11.19 -4.37
N VAL A 157 9.05 10.75 -3.17
CA VAL A 157 7.91 11.21 -2.39
C VAL A 157 8.43 11.41 -0.97
N LEU A 158 8.24 12.61 -0.44
CA LEU A 158 8.70 12.95 0.91
C LEU A 158 7.49 13.36 1.73
N PHE A 159 7.42 12.88 2.97
CA PHE A 159 6.45 13.39 3.95
C PHE A 159 7.05 13.40 5.34
N LEU A 160 6.72 14.43 6.11
CA LEU A 160 7.12 14.54 7.52
C LEU A 160 5.95 14.12 8.40
N SER A 161 6.21 13.28 9.39
CA SER A 161 5.24 12.75 10.35
C SER A 161 5.40 13.34 11.74
N ARG A 162 6.60 13.83 12.10
CA ARG A 162 6.95 14.38 13.42
C ARG A 162 7.83 15.63 13.28
N GLY A 163 8.21 16.21 14.41
CA GLY A 163 9.08 17.38 14.52
C GLY A 163 8.31 18.69 14.70
N GLU A 164 9.02 19.80 14.94
CA GLU A 164 8.41 21.13 15.23
C GLU A 164 7.47 21.62 14.11
N ILE A 165 7.65 21.09 12.90
CA ILE A 165 6.88 21.44 11.70
C ILE A 165 5.52 20.71 11.68
N VAL A 166 5.35 19.63 12.45
CA VAL A 166 4.13 18.83 12.50
C VAL A 166 3.46 19.05 13.85
N THR A 167 2.41 19.89 13.89
CA THR A 167 1.62 20.14 15.09
C THR A 167 0.15 19.78 14.86
N GLY A 168 -0.47 19.12 15.86
CA GLY A 168 -1.90 18.81 15.90
C GLY A 168 -2.31 17.48 15.24
N GLU A 169 -3.56 17.08 15.50
CA GLU A 169 -4.18 15.92 14.84
C GLU A 169 -4.25 16.17 13.33
N LYS A 170 -3.55 15.34 12.54
CA LYS A 170 -3.61 15.37 11.07
C LYS A 170 -4.45 14.23 10.52
N THR A 171 -5.20 14.53 9.46
CA THR A 171 -5.82 13.50 8.63
C THR A 171 -4.80 12.93 7.64
N LEU A 172 -5.12 11.76 7.09
CA LEU A 172 -4.36 11.21 5.98
C LEU A 172 -4.37 12.16 4.77
N GLY A 173 -5.48 12.88 4.55
CA GLY A 173 -5.61 13.92 3.52
C GLY A 173 -4.62 15.06 3.71
N ASP A 174 -4.39 15.49 4.95
CA ASP A 174 -3.41 16.53 5.26
C ASP A 174 -1.99 16.06 4.92
N TYR A 175 -1.63 14.82 5.27
CA TYR A 175 -0.33 14.24 4.88
C TYR A 175 -0.18 14.13 3.36
N ILE A 176 -1.24 13.74 2.64
CA ILE A 176 -1.23 13.65 1.18
C ILE A 176 -1.06 15.04 0.56
N ALA A 177 -1.77 16.05 1.07
CA ALA A 177 -1.68 17.42 0.60
C ALA A 177 -0.27 18.01 0.83
N ASP A 178 0.25 17.90 2.05
CA ASP A 178 1.59 18.36 2.41
C ASP A 178 2.68 17.70 1.55
N ALA A 179 2.60 16.38 1.39
CA ALA A 179 3.56 15.61 0.59
C ALA A 179 3.49 15.97 -0.90
N THR A 180 2.30 16.27 -1.41
CA THR A 180 2.11 16.68 -2.81
C THR A 180 2.68 18.08 -3.05
N GLN A 181 2.56 19.00 -2.09
CA GLN A 181 3.12 20.35 -2.18
C GLN A 181 4.66 20.37 -2.08
N ARG A 182 5.25 19.48 -1.30
CA ARG A 182 6.71 19.40 -1.08
C ARG A 182 7.45 18.68 -2.21
N ARG A 183 6.76 18.24 -3.25
CA ARG A 183 7.40 17.49 -4.32
C ARG A 183 8.17 18.38 -5.27
N ASP A 184 9.38 17.94 -5.55
CA ASP A 184 10.15 18.36 -6.73
C ASP A 184 9.98 17.30 -7.84
N PHE A 185 8.74 17.16 -8.34
CA PHE A 185 8.43 16.27 -9.45
C PHE A 185 8.16 17.10 -10.69
N ASP A 186 9.09 17.05 -11.64
CA ASP A 186 8.99 17.68 -12.96
C ASP A 186 8.02 16.95 -13.92
N GLY A 187 7.01 16.26 -13.36
CA GLY A 187 6.04 15.47 -14.11
C GLY A 187 4.61 15.81 -13.74
N ASP A 188 3.68 14.98 -14.22
CA ASP A 188 2.26 15.28 -14.14
C ASP A 188 1.72 15.28 -12.69
N PRO A 189 1.01 16.34 -12.25
CA PRO A 189 0.42 16.42 -10.91
C PRO A 189 -0.51 15.24 -10.56
N ALA A 190 -1.23 14.68 -11.52
CA ALA A 190 -2.11 13.53 -11.30
C ALA A 190 -1.31 12.26 -10.97
N ALA A 191 -0.17 12.07 -11.65
CA ALA A 191 0.75 10.99 -11.33
C ALA A 191 1.33 11.16 -9.92
N ALA A 192 1.77 12.37 -9.57
CA ALA A 192 2.28 12.68 -8.24
C ALA A 192 1.23 12.41 -7.15
N ALA A 193 0.00 12.89 -7.32
CA ALA A 193 -1.08 12.67 -6.36
C ALA A 193 -1.34 11.16 -6.16
N LEU A 194 -1.42 10.38 -7.24
CA LEU A 194 -1.61 8.94 -7.18
C LEU A 194 -0.52 8.24 -6.35
N ILE A 195 0.76 8.48 -6.67
CA ILE A 195 1.83 7.82 -5.94
C ILE A 195 2.03 8.40 -4.53
N THR A 196 1.63 9.65 -4.24
CA THR A 196 1.62 10.18 -2.86
C THR A 196 0.62 9.40 -2.03
N THR A 197 -0.63 9.36 -2.51
CA THR A 197 -1.73 8.65 -1.87
C THR A 197 -1.34 7.20 -1.64
N LEU A 198 -0.88 6.50 -2.69
CA LEU A 198 -0.54 5.09 -2.56
C LEU A 198 0.64 4.85 -1.62
N SER A 199 1.64 5.73 -1.59
CA SER A 199 2.76 5.64 -0.63
C SER A 199 2.24 5.64 0.80
N LEU A 200 1.47 6.66 1.16
CA LEU A 200 0.95 6.82 2.51
C LEU A 200 -0.03 5.71 2.87
N GLN A 201 -0.92 5.32 1.96
CA GLN A 201 -1.88 4.26 2.19
C GLN A 201 -1.22 2.89 2.43
N LEU A 202 -0.18 2.54 1.66
CA LEU A 202 0.56 1.29 1.86
C LEU A 202 1.28 1.27 3.21
N MET A 203 1.90 2.40 3.59
CA MET A 203 2.60 2.52 4.88
C MET A 203 1.60 2.46 6.04
N LEU A 204 0.49 3.21 5.97
CA LEU A 204 -0.56 3.18 6.98
C LEU A 204 -1.22 1.81 7.11
N TYR A 205 -1.41 1.10 5.98
CA TYR A 205 -1.91 -0.27 6.01
C TYR A 205 -0.98 -1.21 6.76
N LEU A 206 0.33 -1.10 6.57
CA LEU A 206 1.31 -1.91 7.31
C LEU A 206 1.43 -1.56 8.78
N ALA A 207 1.25 -0.28 9.13
CA ALA A 207 1.18 0.18 10.52
C ALA A 207 -0.15 -0.17 11.22
N SER A 208 -1.15 -0.63 10.47
CA SER A 208 -2.44 -1.03 11.05
C SER A 208 -2.29 -2.30 11.89
N ALA A 209 -3.26 -2.58 12.76
CA ALA A 209 -3.15 -3.67 13.73
C ALA A 209 -3.05 -5.07 13.10
N GLU A 210 -3.58 -5.27 11.88
CA GLU A 210 -3.69 -6.59 11.24
C GLU A 210 -3.50 -6.49 9.71
N PRO A 211 -2.29 -6.18 9.23
CA PRO A 211 -2.02 -6.16 7.79
C PRO A 211 -2.05 -7.59 7.23
N ASP A 212 -2.68 -7.80 6.07
CA ASP A 212 -2.73 -9.08 5.38
C ASP A 212 -1.40 -9.35 4.67
N VAL A 213 -0.44 -9.89 5.42
CA VAL A 213 0.89 -10.27 4.92
C VAL A 213 1.08 -11.78 4.96
N ASP A 214 1.46 -12.36 3.81
CA ASP A 214 1.85 -13.78 3.70
C ASP A 214 3.34 -13.91 3.35
N TRP A 215 4.13 -14.49 4.25
CA TRP A 215 5.58 -14.62 4.10
C TRP A 215 5.98 -15.85 3.31
N LEU A 216 6.84 -15.67 2.30
CA LEU A 216 7.42 -16.78 1.56
C LEU A 216 8.55 -17.46 2.38
N PRO A 217 8.63 -18.80 2.39
CA PRO A 217 9.71 -19.50 3.07
C PRO A 217 11.11 -19.12 2.52
N PRO A 218 12.12 -18.88 3.38
CA PRO A 218 13.46 -18.45 2.95
C PRO A 218 14.13 -19.42 1.96
N ALA A 219 13.94 -20.73 2.14
CA ALA A 219 14.77 -21.79 1.56
C ALA A 219 14.39 -22.27 0.13
N SER A 220 13.54 -21.56 -0.61
CA SER A 220 12.82 -22.20 -1.74
C SER A 220 13.32 -21.94 -3.17
N VAL A 221 14.27 -21.01 -3.41
CA VAL A 221 14.81 -20.69 -4.75
C VAL A 221 16.17 -19.98 -4.65
N ALA A 222 17.05 -20.12 -5.67
CA ALA A 222 18.25 -19.30 -5.83
C ALA A 222 17.90 -17.80 -5.96
N ARG A 223 18.68 -16.94 -5.28
CA ARG A 223 18.43 -15.49 -5.23
C ARG A 223 19.64 -14.73 -5.77
N PRO A 224 19.41 -13.57 -6.41
CA PRO A 224 20.47 -12.59 -6.66
C PRO A 224 21.20 -12.22 -5.36
N HIS A 225 22.48 -11.83 -5.46
CA HIS A 225 23.31 -11.53 -4.29
C HIS A 225 22.70 -10.45 -3.39
N HIS A 226 22.14 -9.38 -3.97
CA HIS A 226 21.49 -8.29 -3.24
C HIS A 226 20.13 -8.65 -2.62
N MET A 227 19.57 -9.81 -2.94
CA MET A 227 18.29 -10.30 -2.40
C MET A 227 18.46 -11.50 -1.46
N LYS A 228 19.71 -11.90 -1.18
CA LYS A 228 20.02 -13.16 -0.49
C LYS A 228 19.34 -13.26 0.87
N ASP A 229 19.40 -12.19 1.65
CA ASP A 229 18.85 -12.13 3.01
C ASP A 229 17.45 -11.50 3.06
N ALA A 230 16.87 -11.18 1.90
CA ALA A 230 15.63 -10.43 1.84
C ALA A 230 14.40 -11.26 2.27
N ARG A 231 13.53 -10.71 3.12
CA ARG A 231 12.22 -11.30 3.44
C ARG A 231 11.21 -10.86 2.38
N ILE A 232 10.68 -11.81 1.62
CA ILE A 232 9.69 -11.54 0.57
C ILE A 232 8.31 -12.01 1.03
N GLY A 233 7.33 -11.11 1.03
CA GLY A 233 5.94 -11.41 1.38
C GLY A 233 4.95 -10.98 0.30
N HIS A 234 3.70 -11.44 0.38
CA HIS A 234 2.57 -10.91 -0.38
C HIS A 234 1.74 -10.01 0.52
N LEU A 235 1.34 -8.84 -0.01
CA LEU A 235 0.50 -7.88 0.69
C LEU A 235 -0.88 -7.80 0.02
N GLY A 236 -1.93 -7.96 0.82
CA GLY A 236 -3.32 -7.77 0.38
C GLY A 236 -3.84 -8.82 -0.60
N TRP A 237 -3.16 -9.97 -0.71
CA TRP A 237 -3.51 -11.03 -1.66
C TRP A 237 -4.88 -11.67 -1.38
N ARG A 238 -5.33 -11.75 -0.11
CA ARG A 238 -6.68 -12.25 0.20
C ARG A 238 -7.73 -11.24 -0.22
N VAL A 239 -7.45 -9.95 0.01
CA VAL A 239 -8.34 -8.85 -0.37
C VAL A 239 -8.48 -8.78 -1.89
N GLY A 240 -7.36 -8.82 -2.62
CA GLY A 240 -7.37 -8.87 -4.09
C GLY A 240 -8.07 -10.11 -4.64
N SER A 241 -7.86 -11.29 -4.04
CA SER A 241 -8.58 -12.50 -4.43
C SER A 241 -10.09 -12.36 -4.21
N ALA A 242 -10.53 -11.74 -3.11
CA ALA A 242 -11.94 -11.50 -2.84
C ALA A 242 -12.55 -10.56 -3.90
N PHE A 243 -11.84 -9.50 -4.30
CA PHE A 243 -12.26 -8.63 -5.40
C PHE A 243 -12.52 -9.39 -6.69
N ARG A 244 -11.57 -10.21 -7.12
CA ARG A 244 -11.69 -10.97 -8.37
C ARG A 244 -12.86 -11.96 -8.34
N GLN A 245 -13.15 -12.56 -7.19
CA GLN A 245 -14.33 -13.42 -7.01
C GLN A 245 -15.65 -12.65 -7.13
N ILE A 246 -15.71 -11.43 -6.58
CA ILE A 246 -16.91 -10.60 -6.63
C ILE A 246 -17.16 -10.07 -8.04
N SER A 247 -16.13 -9.54 -8.71
CA SER A 247 -16.23 -9.03 -10.09
C SER A 247 -16.55 -10.12 -11.13
N GLY A 248 -16.27 -11.39 -10.82
CA GLY A 248 -16.61 -12.53 -11.67
C GLY A 248 -18.03 -13.08 -11.48
N SER A 249 -18.80 -12.57 -10.51
CA SER A 249 -20.16 -13.06 -10.24
C SER A 249 -21.18 -12.44 -11.22
N PRO A 250 -22.05 -13.25 -11.87
CA PRO A 250 -23.00 -12.75 -12.86
C PRO A 250 -24.03 -11.80 -12.24
N SER A 251 -24.15 -10.60 -12.79
CA SER A 251 -25.16 -9.61 -12.39
C SER A 251 -26.54 -9.99 -12.94
N SER A 252 -27.41 -10.59 -12.13
CA SER A 252 -28.82 -10.76 -12.48
C SER A 252 -29.64 -9.52 -12.07
N SER A 253 -29.50 -8.42 -12.81
CA SER A 253 -30.42 -7.28 -12.69
C SER A 253 -31.67 -7.55 -13.53
N GLY A 254 -32.68 -8.17 -12.91
CA GLY A 254 -33.99 -8.39 -13.52
C GLY A 254 -35.07 -7.60 -12.78
N ILE A 255 -35.93 -6.90 -13.53
CA ILE A 255 -37.20 -6.37 -13.02
C ILE A 255 -38.08 -7.59 -12.74
N SER A 256 -38.51 -7.77 -11.49
CA SER A 256 -39.49 -8.79 -11.09
C SER A 256 -40.75 -8.09 -10.56
N ASP A 257 -41.92 -8.73 -10.69
CA ASP A 257 -43.29 -8.23 -10.43
C ASP A 257 -43.61 -7.74 -8.98
N GLY A 258 -42.65 -7.18 -8.24
CA GLY A 258 -42.87 -6.72 -6.86
C GLY A 258 -41.97 -5.59 -6.35
N GLY A 259 -41.22 -4.91 -7.24
CA GLY A 259 -40.36 -3.77 -6.88
C GLY A 259 -38.99 -3.77 -7.60
N TRP A 260 -38.21 -2.71 -7.41
CA TRP A 260 -36.85 -2.64 -7.95
C TRP A 260 -35.89 -3.43 -7.04
N ARG A 261 -35.08 -4.32 -7.63
CA ARG A 261 -34.04 -5.06 -6.91
C ARG A 261 -32.79 -4.20 -6.86
N MET A 262 -32.24 -4.00 -5.66
CA MET A 262 -30.96 -3.33 -5.54
C MET A 262 -29.86 -4.19 -6.20
N PRO A 263 -29.13 -3.66 -7.20
CA PRO A 263 -28.09 -4.42 -7.87
C PRO A 263 -26.99 -4.87 -6.88
N PRO A 264 -26.36 -6.03 -7.14
CA PRO A 264 -25.10 -6.38 -6.50
C PRO A 264 -24.10 -5.24 -6.70
N HIS A 265 -23.49 -4.78 -5.61
CA HIS A 265 -22.48 -3.73 -5.64
C HIS A 265 -21.42 -3.97 -4.56
N ILE A 266 -20.31 -3.25 -4.63
CA ILE A 266 -19.22 -3.35 -3.67
C ILE A 266 -19.26 -2.12 -2.77
N ARG A 267 -19.40 -2.33 -1.46
CA ARG A 267 -19.14 -1.28 -0.48
C ARG A 267 -17.64 -1.03 -0.47
N ARG A 268 -17.24 0.22 -0.70
CA ARG A 268 -15.83 0.64 -0.73
C ARG A 268 -15.11 0.33 0.58
N ALA A 269 -13.82 0.02 0.44
CA ALA A 269 -12.93 -0.09 1.57
C ALA A 269 -12.76 1.26 2.27
N HIS A 270 -12.49 1.24 3.57
CA HIS A 270 -12.27 2.45 4.35
C HIS A 270 -11.50 2.14 5.62
N TYR A 271 -10.82 3.14 6.16
CA TYR A 271 -10.28 3.05 7.51
C TYR A 271 -11.35 3.34 8.55
N ARG A 272 -11.22 2.68 9.70
CA ARG A 272 -12.02 2.94 10.88
C ARG A 272 -11.09 3.15 12.06
N ARG A 273 -11.21 4.31 12.70
CA ARG A 273 -10.58 4.60 14.00
C ARG A 273 -11.35 3.84 15.08
N VAL A 274 -10.68 2.97 15.83
CA VAL A 274 -11.30 2.19 16.91
C VAL A 274 -10.58 2.42 18.23
N ARG A 275 -11.36 2.48 19.31
CA ARG A 275 -10.84 2.66 20.66
C ARG A 275 -10.41 1.32 21.24
N VAL A 276 -9.12 1.14 21.55
CA VAL A 276 -8.56 -0.11 22.06
C VAL A 276 -7.88 0.13 23.41
N ALA A 277 -8.11 -0.77 24.36
CA ALA A 277 -7.48 -0.67 25.67
C ALA A 277 -5.97 -0.92 25.57
N MET A 278 -5.18 -0.19 26.37
CA MET A 278 -3.73 -0.35 26.42
C MET A 278 -3.35 -1.78 26.82
N ARG A 279 -2.23 -2.24 26.26
CA ARG A 279 -1.66 -3.56 26.52
C ARG A 279 -0.21 -3.40 26.96
N ASP A 280 0.26 -4.31 27.82
CA ASP A 280 1.69 -4.42 28.11
C ASP A 280 2.46 -5.09 26.96
N ALA A 281 3.79 -5.17 27.09
CA ALA A 281 4.67 -5.83 26.12
C ALA A 281 4.36 -7.33 25.92
N ALA A 282 3.63 -7.97 26.85
CA ALA A 282 3.17 -9.34 26.73
C ALA A 282 1.78 -9.44 26.07
N GLY A 283 1.19 -8.32 25.65
CA GLY A 283 -0.12 -8.25 25.01
C GLY A 283 -1.30 -8.34 25.98
N LYS A 284 -1.06 -8.34 27.30
CA LYS A 284 -2.12 -8.38 28.32
C LYS A 284 -2.72 -6.99 28.46
N ILE A 285 -4.06 -6.93 28.53
CA ILE A 285 -4.78 -5.67 28.71
C ILE A 285 -4.45 -5.09 30.10
N THR A 286 -3.88 -3.90 30.12
CA THR A 286 -3.52 -3.15 31.33
C THR A 286 -4.43 -1.96 31.59
N GLY A 287 -5.11 -1.46 30.57
CA GLY A 287 -6.02 -0.32 30.66
C GLY A 287 -7.49 -0.65 30.40
N THR A 288 -8.33 0.38 30.32
CA THR A 288 -9.76 0.26 30.05
C THR A 288 -10.21 1.18 28.93
N ARG A 289 -11.21 0.76 28.14
CA ARG A 289 -11.76 1.60 27.05
C ARG A 289 -12.56 2.81 27.53
N SER A 290 -12.81 2.96 28.82
CA SER A 290 -13.53 4.08 29.42
C SER A 290 -12.64 5.06 30.18
N GLY A 291 -11.33 4.76 30.30
CA GLY A 291 -10.38 5.59 31.03
C GLY A 291 -9.82 6.76 30.23
N ILE A 292 -8.56 7.12 30.50
CA ILE A 292 -7.84 8.25 29.90
C ILE A 292 -7.11 7.81 28.62
N GLU A 293 -7.17 8.63 27.56
CA GLU A 293 -6.43 8.39 26.31
C GLU A 293 -4.91 8.41 26.55
N GLY A 294 -4.17 7.50 25.93
CA GLY A 294 -2.71 7.37 26.07
C GLY A 294 -2.27 6.64 27.35
N VAL A 295 -3.18 6.42 28.30
CA VAL A 295 -2.90 5.70 29.57
C VAL A 295 -3.70 4.41 29.65
N ASP A 296 -5.03 4.50 29.52
CA ASP A 296 -5.94 3.37 29.63
C ASP A 296 -6.35 2.80 28.27
N TRP A 297 -6.37 3.65 27.25
CA TRP A 297 -6.73 3.27 25.89
C TRP A 297 -6.06 4.19 24.87
N ALA A 298 -5.93 3.72 23.63
CA ALA A 298 -5.48 4.51 22.50
C ALA A 298 -6.36 4.24 21.27
N TYR A 299 -6.26 5.09 20.25
CA TYR A 299 -6.88 4.81 18.97
C TYR A 299 -5.99 3.91 18.10
N GLU A 300 -6.62 2.91 17.51
CA GLU A 300 -6.07 2.11 16.44
C GLU A 300 -6.79 2.39 15.13
N THR A 301 -6.02 2.50 14.06
CA THR A 301 -6.56 2.57 12.71
C THR A 301 -6.68 1.16 12.16
N ARG A 302 -7.89 0.75 11.77
CA ARG A 302 -8.17 -0.55 11.15
C ARG A 302 -8.65 -0.37 9.73
N TRP A 303 -8.07 -1.13 8.82
CA TRP A 303 -8.56 -1.22 7.47
C TRP A 303 -9.79 -2.12 7.41
N ILE A 304 -10.90 -1.59 6.90
CA ILE A 304 -12.11 -2.37 6.61
C ILE A 304 -12.08 -2.70 5.12
N PRO A 305 -11.94 -3.99 4.76
CA PRO A 305 -11.88 -4.38 3.37
C PRO A 305 -13.23 -4.09 2.67
N PRO A 306 -13.20 -3.98 1.34
CA PRO A 306 -14.41 -3.82 0.57
C PRO A 306 -15.29 -5.06 0.76
N THR A 307 -16.59 -4.84 0.88
CA THR A 307 -17.55 -5.91 1.18
C THR A 307 -18.58 -5.97 0.06
N PRO A 308 -18.82 -7.16 -0.53
CA PRO A 308 -19.91 -7.31 -1.48
C PRO A 308 -21.25 -7.11 -0.77
N VAL A 309 -22.12 -6.33 -1.38
CA VAL A 309 -23.48 -6.09 -0.92
C VAL A 309 -24.41 -6.68 -1.97
N ASN A 310 -25.38 -7.49 -1.53
CA ASN A 310 -26.36 -8.15 -2.40
C ASN A 310 -25.75 -9.14 -3.42
N ALA A 311 -24.55 -9.68 -3.16
CA ALA A 311 -23.87 -10.60 -4.07
C ALA A 311 -24.18 -12.09 -3.80
N GLU A 312 -24.69 -12.45 -2.62
CA GLU A 312 -25.07 -13.84 -2.33
C GLU A 312 -26.35 -14.21 -3.09
N ASN A 313 -26.25 -15.23 -3.95
CA ASN A 313 -27.34 -15.85 -4.71
C ASN A 313 -28.11 -14.93 -5.68
N GLY A 314 -27.62 -13.72 -5.98
CA GLY A 314 -28.32 -12.77 -6.86
C GLY A 314 -29.67 -12.28 -6.31
N VAL A 315 -29.96 -12.54 -5.03
CA VAL A 315 -31.21 -12.10 -4.39
C VAL A 315 -30.91 -10.84 -3.58
N GLY A 316 -30.81 -9.71 -4.29
CA GLY A 316 -30.84 -8.41 -3.64
C GLY A 316 -32.18 -8.16 -2.93
N PRO A 317 -32.20 -7.37 -1.84
CA PRO A 317 -33.42 -6.98 -1.18
C PRO A 317 -34.33 -6.23 -2.17
N VAL A 318 -35.63 -6.51 -2.11
CA VAL A 318 -36.64 -5.82 -2.89
C VAL A 318 -37.01 -4.54 -2.16
N VAL A 319 -36.76 -3.40 -2.79
CA VAL A 319 -37.24 -2.11 -2.28
C VAL A 319 -38.65 -1.89 -2.80
N ARG A 320 -39.63 -1.81 -1.89
CA ARG A 320 -40.99 -1.39 -2.21
C ARG A 320 -41.13 0.11 -1.98
N ASP A 321 -41.79 0.78 -2.90
CA ASP A 321 -42.13 2.19 -2.74
C ASP A 321 -43.19 2.31 -1.63
N VAL A 322 -42.92 3.08 -0.58
CA VAL A 322 -43.83 3.25 0.58
C VAL A 322 -44.87 4.35 0.31
N THR A 323 -45.06 4.74 -0.95
CA THR A 323 -46.02 5.77 -1.36
C THR A 323 -47.43 5.25 -1.61
N GLU A 324 -47.70 3.95 -1.47
CA GLU A 324 -49.08 3.44 -1.40
C GLU A 324 -49.71 3.78 -0.05
N ARG A 325 -50.39 4.93 -0.03
CA ARG A 325 -51.35 5.32 1.00
C ARG A 325 -52.28 4.14 1.30
N ALA A 326 -52.42 3.81 2.59
CA ALA A 326 -53.50 2.97 3.06
C ALA A 326 -54.86 3.54 2.60
N PRO A 327 -55.77 2.73 2.04
CA PRO A 327 -57.12 3.18 1.79
C PRO A 327 -57.81 3.45 3.14
N VAL A 328 -58.44 4.62 3.23
CA VAL A 328 -59.31 5.05 4.34
C VAL A 328 -60.53 4.14 4.43
#